data_AF-M0J3F1-F1
#
_entry.id   AF-M0J3F1-F1
#
_cell.length_a   1.000
_cell.length_b   1.000
_cell.length_c   1.000
_cell.angle_alpha   90.00
_cell.angle_beta   90.00
_cell.angle_gamma   90.00
#
_symmetry.space_group_name_H-M   'P 1'
#
loop_
_entity.id
_entity.type
_entity.pdbx_description
1 polymer ?
#
loop_
_entity_poly.entity_id
_entity_poly.type
_entity_poly.pdbx_seq_one_letter_code
_entity_poly.pdbx_strand_id
1 'polypeptide(L)'
;MSAATTLLVRLVHLVGMALVFGGAAFAWATLSAAGPGRADAGGSTASLGEPAALAVTYEWVFWATMGAMVVTGVGNLGALGPPGPSGRWGSILTAKLLAVTAFVLGSFVRTLVVFRLRRGDSTGSGRSLLAKGYGATAAALLVLVALAEVLAHG
;
A
#
# COMPACT_ATOMS: atom_id res chain seq x y z
N MET A 1 -12.02 -26.82 5.23
CA MET A 1 -12.49 -25.44 4.96
C MET A 1 -13.64 -25.51 3.97
N SER A 2 -14.72 -24.73 4.17
CA SER A 2 -15.82 -24.65 3.22
C SER A 2 -15.42 -23.82 1.99
N ALA A 3 -15.98 -24.10 0.81
CA ALA A 3 -15.75 -23.33 -0.41
C ALA A 3 -16.04 -21.83 -0.23
N ALA A 4 -17.03 -21.50 0.59
CA ALA A 4 -17.36 -20.12 0.96
C ALA A 4 -16.21 -19.40 1.67
N THR A 5 -15.48 -20.09 2.56
CA THR A 5 -14.33 -19.53 3.28
C THR A 5 -13.17 -19.23 2.33
N THR A 6 -12.90 -20.12 1.38
CA THR A 6 -11.84 -19.90 0.38
C THR A 6 -12.16 -18.74 -0.55
N LEU A 7 -13.42 -18.62 -0.99
CA LEU A 7 -13.88 -17.49 -1.79
C LEU A 7 -13.79 -16.17 -1.03
N LEU A 8 -14.17 -16.17 0.25
CA LEU A 8 -14.07 -14.99 1.11
C LEU A 8 -12.63 -14.53 1.26
N VAL A 9 -11.68 -15.44 1.51
CA VAL A 9 -10.25 -15.09 1.61
C VAL A 9 -9.75 -14.49 0.30
N ARG A 10 -10.11 -15.07 -0.85
CA ARG A 10 -9.75 -14.52 -2.17
C ARG A 10 -10.35 -13.13 -2.40
N LEU A 11 -11.61 -12.93 -2.03
CA LEU A 11 -12.29 -11.64 -2.15
C LEU A 11 -11.59 -10.58 -1.29
N VAL A 12 -11.26 -10.90 -0.04
CA VAL A 12 -10.49 -10.01 0.85
C VAL A 12 -9.17 -9.61 0.21
N HIS A 13 -8.46 -10.55 -0.40
CA HIS A 13 -7.19 -10.24 -1.05
C HIS A 13 -7.37 -9.39 -2.32
N LEU A 14 -8.39 -9.67 -3.14
CA LEU A 14 -8.69 -8.92 -4.35
C LEU A 14 -9.08 -7.47 -4.02
N VAL A 15 -10.08 -7.30 -3.15
CA VAL A 15 -10.53 -5.99 -2.67
C VAL A 15 -9.39 -5.27 -1.98
N GLY A 16 -8.61 -5.99 -1.17
CA GLY A 16 -7.50 -5.41 -0.45
C GLY A 16 -6.41 -4.87 -1.38
N MET A 17 -6.07 -5.62 -2.42
CA MET A 17 -5.12 -5.17 -3.43
C MET A 17 -5.65 -3.96 -4.21
N ALA A 18 -6.94 -3.96 -4.56
CA ALA A 18 -7.57 -2.82 -5.21
C ALA A 18 -7.53 -1.55 -4.34
N LEU A 19 -7.76 -1.67 -3.03
CA LEU A 19 -7.70 -0.54 -2.11
C LEU A 19 -6.26 -0.04 -1.89
N VAL A 20 -5.32 -0.96 -1.66
CA VAL A 20 -3.92 -0.62 -1.36
C VAL A 20 -3.24 -0.02 -2.58
N PHE A 21 -3.32 -0.69 -3.74
CA PHE A 21 -2.72 -0.23 -4.99
C PHE A 21 -3.50 0.93 -5.60
N GLY A 22 -4.81 0.77 -5.77
CA GLY A 22 -5.67 1.80 -6.35
C GLY A 22 -5.68 3.09 -5.54
N GLY A 23 -5.71 2.99 -4.20
CA GLY A 23 -5.62 4.16 -3.34
C GLY A 23 -4.23 4.83 -3.39
N ALA A 24 -3.13 4.07 -3.49
CA ALA A 24 -1.79 4.65 -3.68
C ALA A 24 -1.70 5.40 -5.02
N ALA A 25 -2.17 4.78 -6.10
CA ALA A 25 -2.18 5.38 -7.43
C ALA A 25 -3.09 6.63 -7.48
N PHE A 26 -4.26 6.57 -6.85
CA PHE A 26 -5.19 7.70 -6.75
C PHE A 26 -4.60 8.86 -5.94
N ALA A 27 -4.01 8.58 -4.78
CA ALA A 27 -3.32 9.59 -3.98
C ALA A 27 -2.14 10.20 -4.75
N TRP A 28 -1.36 9.38 -5.46
CA TRP A 28 -0.28 9.87 -6.31
C TRP A 28 -0.78 10.77 -7.44
N ALA A 29 -1.82 10.36 -8.17
CA ALA A 29 -2.39 11.12 -9.28
C ALA A 29 -2.97 12.46 -8.83
N THR A 30 -3.75 12.48 -7.73
CA THR A 30 -4.34 13.70 -7.17
C THR A 30 -3.29 14.68 -6.65
N LEU A 31 -2.21 14.18 -6.06
CA LEU A 31 -1.11 15.02 -5.59
C LEU A 31 -0.22 15.54 -6.73
N SER A 32 -0.03 14.74 -7.78
CA SER A 32 0.82 15.07 -8.93
C SER A 32 0.14 15.99 -9.95
N ALA A 33 -1.18 15.88 -10.13
CA ALA A 33 -1.95 16.72 -11.06
C ALA A 33 -1.98 18.20 -10.64
N ALA A 34 -1.74 18.50 -9.37
CA ALA A 34 -1.74 19.86 -8.82
C ALA A 34 -0.34 20.51 -8.81
N GLY A 35 0.44 20.31 -9.88
CA GLY A 35 1.84 20.73 -9.97
C GLY A 35 2.09 22.25 -9.80
N PRO A 36 3.37 22.68 -9.70
CA PRO A 36 3.79 24.02 -9.24
C PRO A 36 3.35 25.23 -10.08
N GLY A 37 2.65 25.01 -11.20
CA GLY A 37 2.37 26.04 -12.22
C GLY A 37 0.90 26.40 -12.43
N ARG A 38 -0.03 25.96 -11.57
CA ARG A 38 -1.44 26.39 -11.63
C ARG A 38 -1.80 27.35 -10.50
N ALA A 39 -0.92 28.33 -10.28
CA ALA A 39 -1.17 29.44 -9.35
C ALA A 39 -1.95 30.60 -9.99
N ASP A 40 -2.11 30.64 -11.32
CA ASP A 40 -2.75 31.79 -11.98
C ASP A 40 -4.02 31.37 -12.73
N ALA A 41 -5.19 31.67 -12.15
CA ALA A 41 -6.44 32.07 -12.86
C ALA A 41 -7.71 32.09 -11.96
N GLY A 42 -7.64 31.75 -10.67
CA GLY A 42 -8.82 31.88 -9.81
C GLY A 42 -8.45 31.64 -8.35
N GLY A 43 -8.68 32.64 -7.51
CA GLY A 43 -8.29 32.68 -6.10
C GLY A 43 -8.99 31.67 -5.18
N SER A 44 -8.91 30.39 -5.50
CA SER A 44 -9.17 29.32 -4.54
C SER A 44 -7.84 28.84 -4.01
N THR A 45 -7.45 29.41 -2.87
CA THR A 45 -6.52 28.78 -1.94
C THR A 45 -7.11 27.44 -1.50
N ALA A 46 -6.93 26.39 -2.31
CA ALA A 46 -7.21 25.02 -1.89
C ALA A 46 -6.24 24.73 -0.75
N SER A 47 -6.73 24.93 0.47
CA SER A 47 -5.96 24.80 1.69
C SER A 47 -5.25 23.45 1.70
N LEU A 48 -3.99 23.43 2.13
CA LEU A 48 -3.22 22.20 2.34
C LEU A 48 -3.90 21.19 3.29
N GLY A 49 -5.01 21.58 3.94
CA GLY A 49 -5.83 20.70 4.78
C GLY A 49 -6.55 19.58 4.03
N GLU A 50 -6.98 19.81 2.78
CA GLU A 50 -7.69 18.82 1.97
C GLU A 50 -6.81 17.62 1.55
N PRO A 51 -5.60 17.81 0.99
CA PRO A 51 -4.71 16.69 0.66
C PRO A 51 -4.18 15.94 1.90
N ALA A 52 -4.02 16.63 3.04
CA ALA A 52 -3.60 16.00 4.29
C ALA A 52 -4.70 15.08 4.87
N ALA A 53 -5.97 15.51 4.82
CA ALA A 53 -7.10 14.68 5.25
C ALA A 53 -7.26 13.44 4.37
N LEU A 54 -7.09 13.57 3.05
CA LEU A 54 -7.11 12.44 2.12
C LEU A 54 -5.99 11.43 2.42
N ALA A 55 -4.76 11.92 2.64
CA ALA A 55 -3.61 11.09 3.00
C ALA A 55 -3.86 10.30 4.30
N VAL A 56 -4.38 10.96 5.34
CA VAL A 56 -4.71 10.30 6.62
C VAL A 56 -5.77 9.21 6.45
N THR A 57 -6.85 9.51 5.72
CA THR A 57 -7.91 8.52 5.44
C THR A 57 -7.35 7.33 4.68
N TYR A 58 -6.51 7.57 3.68
CA TYR A 58 -5.84 6.49 2.95
C TYR A 58 -4.94 5.66 3.86
N GLU A 59 -4.15 6.26 4.76
CA GLU A 59 -3.30 5.50 5.70
C GLU A 59 -4.16 4.57 6.59
N TRP A 60 -5.30 5.05 7.09
CA TRP A 60 -6.21 4.20 7.87
C TRP A 60 -6.75 3.02 7.07
N VAL A 61 -7.25 3.28 5.85
CA VAL A 61 -7.76 2.23 4.96
C VAL A 61 -6.65 1.25 4.59
N PHE A 62 -5.44 1.74 4.30
CA PHE A 62 -4.27 0.95 3.98
C PHE A 62 -3.93 -0.02 5.12
N TRP A 63 -3.80 0.49 6.35
CA TRP A 63 -3.43 -0.35 7.50
C TRP A 63 -4.52 -1.36 7.87
N ALA A 64 -5.78 -0.95 7.85
CA ALA A 64 -6.91 -1.87 8.07
C ALA A 64 -6.92 -3.01 7.04
N THR A 65 -6.73 -2.66 5.77
CA THR A 65 -6.70 -3.61 4.65
C THR A 65 -5.50 -4.55 4.73
N MET A 66 -4.30 -4.00 4.94
CA MET A 66 -3.08 -4.78 5.10
C MET A 66 -3.17 -5.74 6.29
N GLY A 67 -3.72 -5.28 7.42
CA GLY A 67 -3.97 -6.14 8.58
C GLY A 67 -4.89 -7.31 8.24
N ALA A 68 -6.01 -7.05 7.57
CA ALA A 68 -6.94 -8.10 7.13
C ALA A 68 -6.27 -9.12 6.18
N MET A 69 -5.48 -8.65 5.22
CA MET A 69 -4.75 -9.53 4.28
C MET A 69 -3.69 -10.36 5.01
N VAL A 70 -2.96 -9.80 5.98
CA VAL A 70 -1.97 -10.54 6.76
C VAL A 70 -2.64 -11.60 7.64
N VAL A 71 -3.69 -11.25 8.39
CA VAL A 71 -4.40 -12.20 9.27
C VAL A 71 -5.00 -13.35 8.45
N THR A 72 -5.65 -13.04 7.32
CA THR A 72 -6.24 -14.07 6.46
C THR A 72 -5.16 -14.89 5.72
N GLY A 73 -4.04 -14.27 5.34
CA GLY A 73 -2.90 -14.93 4.73
C GLY A 73 -2.22 -15.91 5.69
N VAL A 74 -1.93 -15.49 6.93
CA VAL A 74 -1.35 -16.36 7.98
C VAL A 74 -2.30 -17.49 8.35
N GLY A 75 -3.60 -17.20 8.51
CA GLY A 75 -4.61 -18.22 8.77
C GLY A 75 -4.67 -19.27 7.65
N ASN A 76 -4.56 -18.85 6.39
CA ASN A 76 -4.53 -19.76 5.25
C ASN A 76 -3.23 -20.61 5.22
N LEU A 77 -2.08 -20.04 5.58
CA LEU A 77 -0.83 -20.79 5.72
C LEU A 77 -0.89 -21.82 6.85
N GLY A 78 -1.45 -21.44 8.01
CA GLY A 78 -1.62 -22.34 9.15
C GLY A 78 -2.55 -23.53 8.84
N ALA A 79 -3.56 -23.32 7.99
CA ALA A 79 -4.48 -24.37 7.54
C ALA A 79 -3.85 -25.36 6.55
N LEU A 80 -2.81 -24.95 5.81
CA LEU A 80 -2.13 -25.79 4.80
C LEU A 80 -1.02 -26.69 5.41
N GLY A 81 -0.68 -26.49 6.69
CA GLY A 81 0.40 -27.21 7.37
C GLY A 81 1.80 -26.65 7.02
N PRO A 82 2.78 -26.73 7.94
CA PRO A 82 4.06 -26.05 7.76
C PRO A 82 4.86 -26.66 6.59
N PRO A 83 5.23 -25.87 5.57
CA PRO A 83 6.33 -26.21 4.69
C PRO A 83 7.58 -26.51 5.51
N GLY A 84 8.26 -27.63 5.26
CA GLY A 84 9.66 -27.72 5.64
C GLY A 84 10.45 -26.60 4.93
N PRO A 85 11.22 -25.76 5.64
CA PRO A 85 11.94 -24.63 5.04
C PRO A 85 13.02 -25.04 4.02
N SER A 86 13.36 -26.33 3.95
CA SER A 86 14.36 -26.92 3.06
C SER A 86 13.84 -27.24 1.64
N GLY A 87 12.54 -27.10 1.37
CA GLY A 87 11.97 -27.32 0.05
C GLY A 87 11.91 -26.05 -0.81
N ARG A 88 11.90 -26.21 -2.15
CA ARG A 88 11.70 -25.12 -3.12
C ARG A 88 10.43 -24.29 -2.84
N TRP A 89 9.40 -24.94 -2.31
CA TRP A 89 8.17 -24.28 -1.86
C TRP A 89 8.39 -23.40 -0.61
N GLY A 90 9.20 -23.85 0.34
CA GLY A 90 9.57 -23.09 1.54
C GLY A 90 10.40 -21.85 1.22
N SER A 91 11.34 -21.95 0.27
CA SER A 91 12.14 -20.78 -0.17
C SER A 91 11.30 -19.73 -0.88
N ILE A 92 10.38 -20.14 -1.78
CA ILE A 92 9.45 -19.24 -2.47
C ILE A 92 8.53 -18.53 -1.46
N LEU A 93 8.00 -19.28 -0.49
CA LEU A 93 7.16 -18.70 0.57
C LEU A 93 7.95 -17.70 1.43
N THR A 94 9.18 -18.06 1.83
CA THR A 94 10.05 -17.18 2.64
C THR A 94 10.38 -15.90 1.88
N ALA A 95 10.71 -15.99 0.59
CA ALA A 95 10.96 -14.82 -0.25
C ALA A 95 9.74 -13.91 -0.33
N LYS A 96 8.54 -14.48 -0.53
CA LYS A 96 7.27 -13.72 -0.55
C LYS A 96 7.02 -13.02 0.78
N LEU A 97 7.21 -13.71 1.90
CA LEU A 97 7.04 -13.13 3.24
C LEU A 97 8.03 -12.00 3.49
N LEU A 98 9.31 -12.19 3.16
CA LEU A 98 10.32 -11.14 3.27
C LEU A 98 9.97 -9.91 2.43
N ALA A 99 9.50 -10.11 1.20
CA ALA A 99 9.09 -9.02 0.33
C ALA A 99 7.89 -8.23 0.91
N VAL A 100 6.88 -8.93 1.45
CA VAL A 100 5.76 -8.29 2.14
C VAL A 100 6.22 -7.56 3.41
N THR A 101 7.10 -8.15 4.21
CA THR A 101 7.66 -7.51 5.41
C THR A 101 8.43 -6.25 5.06
N ALA A 102 9.31 -6.31 4.06
CA ALA A 102 10.06 -5.14 3.58
C ALA A 102 9.11 -4.03 3.11
N PHE A 103 8.05 -4.39 2.39
CA PHE A 103 7.02 -3.45 1.94
C PHE A 103 6.25 -2.80 3.10
N VAL A 104 5.86 -3.58 4.11
CA VAL A 104 5.17 -3.08 5.31
C VAL A 104 6.07 -2.11 6.07
N LEU A 105 7.34 -2.45 6.26
CA LEU A 105 8.33 -1.57 6.90
C LEU A 105 8.55 -0.27 6.11
N GLY A 106 8.64 -0.35 4.78
CA GLY A 106 8.71 0.84 3.92
C GLY A 106 7.44 1.71 4.03
N SER A 107 6.28 1.08 4.16
CA SER A 107 5.00 1.78 4.32
C SER A 107 4.89 2.51 5.66
N PHE A 108 5.51 1.99 6.73
CA PHE A 108 5.62 2.71 8.00
C PHE A 108 6.34 4.05 7.85
N VAL A 109 7.42 4.10 7.06
CA VAL A 109 8.17 5.35 6.80
C VAL A 109 7.26 6.39 6.16
N ARG A 110 6.42 5.98 5.20
CA ARG A 110 5.41 6.86 4.58
C ARG A 110 4.40 7.38 5.61
N THR A 111 3.85 6.52 6.45
CA THR A 111 2.90 6.92 7.51
C THR A 111 3.54 7.92 8.49
N LEU A 112 4.81 7.72 8.86
CA LEU A 112 5.59 8.66 9.69
C LEU A 112 5.72 10.04 9.03
N VAL A 113 5.96 10.09 7.71
CA VAL A 113 6.02 11.34 6.93
C VAL A 113 4.66 12.05 6.94
N VAL A 114 3.55 11.33 6.68
CA VAL A 114 2.18 11.88 6.75
C VAL A 114 1.90 12.48 8.13
N PHE A 115 2.29 11.78 9.19
CA PHE A 115 2.06 12.24 10.56
C PHE A 115 2.89 13.46 10.94
N ARG A 116 4.14 13.55 10.46
CA ARG A 116 4.99 14.75 10.63
C ARG A 116 4.40 15.96 9.90
N LEU A 117 3.95 15.77 8.65
CA LEU A 117 3.32 16.82 7.85
C LEU A 117 1.98 17.29 8.44
N ARG A 118 1.24 16.42 9.12
CA ARG A 118 0.02 16.80 9.84
C ARG A 118 0.31 17.64 11.09
N ARG A 119 1.47 17.45 11.73
CA ARG A 119 1.86 18.17 12.96
C ARG A 119 2.56 19.50 12.73
N GLY A 120 3.16 19.72 11.57
CA GLY A 120 3.85 20.97 11.24
C GLY A 120 3.23 21.63 10.01
N ASP A 121 2.97 22.94 10.08
CA ASP A 121 2.50 23.77 8.96
C ASP A 121 3.53 23.81 7.83
N SER A 122 3.57 22.76 7.02
CA SER A 122 4.58 22.58 5.99
C SER A 122 4.03 23.10 4.66
N THR A 123 4.50 24.27 4.26
CA THR A 123 4.31 24.86 2.92
C THR A 123 4.82 23.93 1.81
N GLY A 124 4.25 24.04 0.60
CA GLY A 124 4.62 23.46 -0.71
C GLY A 124 5.43 22.16 -0.83
N SER A 125 6.60 22.09 -0.18
CA SER A 125 7.53 20.95 -0.14
C SER A 125 6.89 19.64 0.38
N GLY A 126 5.97 19.74 1.36
CA GLY A 126 5.29 18.57 1.93
C GLY A 126 4.45 17.79 0.91
N ARG A 127 3.81 18.49 -0.02
CA ARG A 127 2.99 17.87 -1.08
C ARG A 127 3.84 17.05 -2.06
N SER A 128 5.00 17.58 -2.44
CA SER A 128 5.94 16.89 -3.33
C SER A 128 6.50 15.61 -2.70
N LEU A 129 6.83 15.66 -1.41
CA LEU A 129 7.23 14.49 -0.62
C LEU A 129 6.14 13.41 -0.56
N LEU A 130 4.88 13.80 -0.32
CA LEU A 130 3.75 12.87 -0.33
C LEU A 130 3.51 12.25 -1.71
N ALA A 131 3.55 13.05 -2.77
CA ALA A 131 3.42 12.56 -4.14
C ALA A 131 4.50 11.50 -4.44
N LYS A 132 5.77 11.77 -4.10
CA LYS A 132 6.85 10.80 -4.26
C LYS A 132 6.63 9.54 -3.42
N GLY A 133 6.17 9.67 -2.17
CA GLY A 133 5.89 8.53 -1.29
C GLY A 133 4.78 7.62 -1.79
N TYR A 134 3.66 8.18 -2.26
CA TYR A 134 2.56 7.40 -2.83
C TYR A 134 2.91 6.80 -4.19
N GLY A 135 3.63 7.55 -5.04
CA GLY A 135 4.15 7.03 -6.30
C GLY A 135 5.12 5.86 -6.09
N ALA A 136 6.04 5.98 -5.13
CA ALA A 136 6.95 4.89 -4.74
C ALA A 136 6.19 3.67 -4.19
N THR A 137 5.12 3.89 -3.42
CA THR A 137 4.25 2.79 -2.95
C THR A 137 3.61 2.06 -4.13
N ALA A 138 3.02 2.80 -5.08
CA ALA A 138 2.37 2.20 -6.25
C ALA A 138 3.38 1.42 -7.11
N ALA A 139 4.56 1.98 -7.34
CA ALA A 139 5.63 1.30 -8.07
C ALA A 139 6.11 0.04 -7.33
N ALA A 140 6.32 0.11 -6.01
CA ALA A 140 6.72 -1.03 -5.20
C ALA A 140 5.66 -2.16 -5.24
N LEU A 141 4.38 -1.81 -5.18
CA LEU A 141 3.28 -2.77 -5.31
C LEU A 141 3.25 -3.42 -6.70
N LEU A 142 3.50 -2.65 -7.76
CA LEU A 142 3.56 -3.19 -9.12
C LEU A 142 4.73 -4.16 -9.29
N VAL A 143 5.91 -3.81 -8.75
CA VAL A 143 7.08 -4.71 -8.70
C VAL A 143 6.78 -5.96 -7.90
N LEU A 144 6.11 -5.84 -6.75
CA LEU A 144 5.70 -7.00 -5.94
C LEU A 144 4.76 -7.94 -6.68
N VAL A 145 3.80 -7.41 -7.43
CA VAL A 145 2.89 -8.22 -8.26
C VAL A 145 3.66 -8.95 -9.35
N ALA A 146 4.50 -8.22 -10.10
CA ALA A 146 5.32 -8.82 -11.14
C ALA A 146 6.26 -9.90 -10.59
N LEU A 147 6.91 -9.64 -9.45
CA LEU A 147 7.76 -10.62 -8.78
C LEU A 147 6.96 -11.84 -8.32
N ALA A 148 5.74 -11.64 -7.81
CA ALA A 148 4.86 -12.72 -7.39
C ALA A 148 4.41 -13.58 -8.59
N GLU A 149 4.16 -12.97 -9.75
CA GLU A 149 3.85 -13.70 -10.99
C GLU A 149 5.04 -14.54 -11.45
N VAL A 150 6.26 -13.97 -11.45
CA VAL A 150 7.49 -14.70 -11.81
C VAL A 150 7.71 -15.87 -10.86
N LEU A 151 7.60 -15.66 -9.54
CA LEU A 151 7.74 -16.73 -8.55
C LEU A 151 6.66 -17.81 -8.69
N ALA A 152 5.48 -17.48 -9.22
CA ALA A 152 4.40 -18.44 -9.43
C ALA A 152 4.59 -19.32 -10.67
N HIS A 153 5.32 -18.82 -11.69
CA HIS A 153 5.52 -19.53 -12.96
C HIS A 153 6.90 -20.20 -13.07
N GLY A 154 7.86 -19.81 -12.22
CA GLY A 154 9.21 -20.39 -12.19
C GLY A 154 10.17 -19.68 -13.12
#